data_AF-A0AAU1CM23-F1
#
_entry.id   AF-A0AAU1CM23-F1
#
_cell.length_a   1.000
_cell.length_b   1.000
_cell.length_c   1.000
_cell.angle_alpha   90.00
_cell.angle_beta   90.00
_cell.angle_gamma   90.00
#
_symmetry.space_group_name_H-M   'P 1'
#
loop_
_entity.id
_entity.type
_entity.pdbx_description
1 polymer ?
#
loop_
_entity_poly.entity_id
_entity_poly.type
_entity_poly.pdbx_seq_one_letter_code
_entity_poly.pdbx_strand_id
1 'polypeptide(L)'
;MFTRKALLETAFLVGLRARLDPDPLDGDYALLMRQVQDITSRPSYRELIARDEAALLLYAGTYAALRLCGHDDPQFRHIIQQASAGGYATVFERIPYRQLDLLHTLEMCQIGNSLPTVDQVLPLTLLCNRPNVTKLADRDIYAITHTVFYATDFGLREPRWPVGTGLGEIVELLEALLVLTRARKDADLVGEVLCCLLCLGVKEADSVGQAWDFLASVQEKDGRVNGPPGIVHTQITEGDSDYQSWATGYHTTIVAALAGILHRSPRTCNPQRAVAPPGPCTVPTDTIHRAVEWLCRTSVHHPPETGLPAAAASAYGATAIGDPRLARPALVHFATELTNADQGLWQKHGMEIVGEFAAGLRTLGITCPSLDRFLKAISDIISSLTEVPPQAAANVHRLTGLGLLAPERATALTARKTPQSNSPEQNASLLPGLIKTYDLSRIASVVRDLVTAGWGEHRITRDAVAFLTAQQNPNGAFGYPARDDLATRDRAQLSWTQSIVTALAELGNFNS
;
A
#
# COMPACT_ATOMS: atom_id res chain seq x y z
N MET A 1 -14.98 -14.43 -24.30
CA MET A 1 -13.91 -14.64 -23.30
C MET A 1 -14.46 -14.50 -21.89
N PHE A 2 -15.14 -13.39 -21.58
CA PHE A 2 -15.75 -13.09 -20.27
C PHE A 2 -16.61 -14.23 -19.68
N THR A 3 -17.65 -14.69 -20.38
CA THR A 3 -18.53 -15.78 -19.90
C THR A 3 -17.81 -17.10 -19.66
N ARG A 4 -16.71 -17.36 -20.38
CA ARG A 4 -15.88 -18.56 -20.18
C ARG A 4 -15.03 -18.45 -18.92
N LYS A 5 -14.51 -17.26 -18.63
CA LYS A 5 -13.83 -16.97 -17.37
C LYS A 5 -14.79 -17.15 -16.18
N ALA A 6 -16.01 -16.62 -16.28
CA ALA A 6 -17.02 -16.81 -15.25
C ALA A 6 -17.38 -18.29 -15.01
N LEU A 7 -17.50 -19.08 -16.09
CA LEU A 7 -17.70 -20.53 -15.99
C LEU A 7 -16.55 -21.22 -15.26
N LEU A 8 -15.30 -20.87 -15.62
CA LEU A 8 -14.10 -21.41 -14.99
C LEU A 8 -14.08 -21.12 -13.48
N GLU A 9 -14.29 -19.86 -13.10
CA GLU A 9 -14.25 -19.44 -11.69
C GLU A 9 -15.37 -20.08 -10.88
N THR A 10 -16.56 -20.23 -11.49
CA THR A 10 -17.68 -20.96 -10.88
C THR A 10 -17.30 -22.43 -10.67
N ALA A 11 -16.71 -23.08 -11.68
CA ALA A 11 -16.25 -24.46 -11.55
C ALA A 11 -15.21 -24.58 -10.43
N PHE A 12 -14.23 -23.67 -10.40
CA PHE A 12 -13.20 -23.64 -9.37
C PHE A 12 -13.76 -23.46 -7.97
N LEU A 13 -14.74 -22.57 -7.77
CA LEU A 13 -15.41 -22.42 -6.47
C LEU A 13 -16.01 -23.74 -5.99
N VAL A 14 -16.70 -24.48 -6.87
CA VAL A 14 -17.29 -25.79 -6.54
C VAL A 14 -16.21 -26.84 -6.27
N GLY A 15 -15.16 -26.89 -7.10
CA GLY A 15 -14.02 -27.79 -6.94
C GLY A 15 -13.28 -27.57 -5.63
N LEU A 16 -13.03 -26.32 -5.26
CA LEU A 16 -12.41 -25.95 -4.00
C LEU A 16 -13.36 -26.23 -2.82
N ARG A 17 -14.67 -26.00 -2.96
CA ARG A 17 -15.66 -26.39 -1.93
C ARG A 17 -15.61 -27.88 -1.61
N ALA A 18 -15.46 -28.76 -2.62
CA ALA A 18 -15.31 -30.20 -2.39
C ALA A 18 -14.02 -30.57 -1.64
N ARG A 19 -12.96 -29.79 -1.83
CA ARG A 19 -11.67 -30.02 -1.15
C ARG A 19 -11.57 -29.41 0.23
N LEU A 20 -12.16 -28.25 0.45
CA LEU A 20 -11.98 -27.47 1.68
C LEU A 20 -12.99 -27.84 2.75
N ASP A 21 -14.20 -28.19 2.36
CA ASP A 21 -15.28 -28.48 3.30
C ASP A 21 -15.66 -29.97 3.19
N PRO A 22 -15.69 -30.70 4.33
CA PRO A 22 -15.95 -32.13 4.34
C PRO A 22 -17.38 -32.51 3.94
N ASP A 23 -18.33 -31.58 3.99
CA ASP A 23 -19.73 -31.88 3.69
C ASP A 23 -19.92 -32.12 2.18
N PRO A 24 -20.82 -33.04 1.79
CA PRO A 24 -21.11 -33.33 0.38
C PRO A 24 -21.52 -32.09 -0.42
N LEU A 25 -21.25 -32.09 -1.72
CA LEU A 25 -21.81 -31.08 -2.62
C LEU A 25 -23.30 -31.34 -2.81
N ASP A 26 -24.14 -30.51 -2.21
CA ASP A 26 -25.60 -30.56 -2.34
C ASP A 26 -26.17 -29.20 -2.81
N GLY A 27 -27.50 -29.14 -2.91
CA GLY A 27 -28.25 -27.91 -3.24
C GLY A 27 -27.69 -27.15 -4.45
N ASP A 28 -27.39 -25.87 -4.24
CA ASP A 28 -26.91 -24.97 -5.28
C ASP A 28 -25.54 -25.38 -5.85
N TYR A 29 -24.63 -25.91 -5.04
CA TYR A 29 -23.34 -26.39 -5.53
C TYR A 29 -23.47 -27.59 -6.47
N ALA A 30 -24.41 -28.50 -6.19
CA ALA A 30 -24.71 -29.61 -7.09
C ALA A 30 -25.32 -29.14 -8.42
N LEU A 31 -26.17 -28.10 -8.38
CA LEU A 31 -26.74 -27.48 -9.59
C LEU A 31 -25.65 -26.80 -10.43
N LEU A 32 -24.77 -26.01 -9.80
CA LEU A 32 -23.64 -25.37 -10.47
C LEU A 32 -22.71 -26.41 -11.11
N MET A 33 -22.38 -27.49 -10.38
CA MET A 33 -21.57 -28.59 -10.91
C MET A 33 -22.19 -29.22 -12.16
N ARG A 34 -23.50 -29.50 -12.13
CA ARG A 34 -24.22 -30.07 -13.28
C ARG A 34 -24.16 -29.13 -14.49
N GLN A 35 -24.35 -27.82 -14.29
CA GLN A 35 -24.23 -26.85 -15.37
C GLN A 35 -22.82 -26.81 -15.98
N VAL A 36 -21.78 -26.87 -15.15
CA VAL A 36 -20.39 -26.95 -15.64
C VAL A 36 -20.18 -28.23 -16.47
N GLN A 37 -20.71 -29.36 -16.03
CA GLN A 37 -20.64 -30.63 -16.78
C GLN A 37 -21.40 -30.56 -18.11
N ASP A 38 -22.62 -30.02 -18.11
CA ASP A 38 -23.45 -29.88 -19.32
C ASP A 38 -22.79 -28.97 -20.38
N ILE A 39 -22.00 -27.99 -19.96
CA ILE A 39 -21.27 -27.11 -20.87
C ILE A 39 -19.98 -27.77 -21.37
N THR A 40 -19.20 -28.38 -20.47
CA THR A 40 -17.88 -28.97 -20.78
C THR A 40 -17.97 -30.30 -21.53
N SER A 41 -19.12 -30.99 -21.46
CA SER A 41 -19.44 -32.17 -22.27
C SER A 41 -19.66 -31.86 -23.74
N ARG A 42 -19.91 -30.59 -24.10
CA ARG A 42 -20.16 -30.19 -25.49
C ARG A 42 -18.87 -30.32 -26.32
N PRO A 43 -18.91 -30.98 -27.49
CA PRO A 43 -17.74 -31.07 -28.37
C PRO A 43 -17.16 -29.70 -28.73
N SER A 44 -18.02 -28.70 -28.95
CA SER A 44 -17.61 -27.32 -29.26
C SER A 44 -16.85 -26.61 -28.14
N TYR A 45 -17.01 -27.06 -26.88
CA TYR A 45 -16.20 -26.54 -25.77
C TYR A 45 -14.80 -27.16 -25.78
N ARG A 46 -14.71 -28.48 -25.98
CA ARG A 46 -13.46 -29.24 -26.00
C ARG A 46 -12.57 -28.90 -27.19
N GLU A 47 -13.18 -28.66 -28.35
CA GLU A 47 -12.50 -28.25 -29.58
C GLU A 47 -11.63 -27.00 -29.37
N LEU A 48 -12.05 -26.09 -28.48
CA LEU A 48 -11.35 -24.82 -28.26
C LEU A 48 -9.94 -24.99 -27.72
N ILE A 49 -9.69 -26.04 -26.92
CA ILE A 49 -8.34 -26.36 -26.43
C ILE A 49 -7.48 -26.93 -27.54
N ALA A 50 -8.06 -27.85 -28.32
CA ALA A 50 -7.37 -28.49 -29.43
C ALA A 50 -6.98 -27.48 -30.53
N ARG A 51 -7.75 -26.40 -30.67
CA ARG A 51 -7.51 -25.34 -31.66
C ARG A 51 -6.59 -24.22 -31.16
N ASP A 52 -6.60 -23.95 -29.86
CA ASP A 52 -5.91 -22.81 -29.26
C ASP A 52 -5.19 -23.22 -27.97
N GLU A 53 -3.94 -23.63 -28.12
CA GLU A 53 -3.06 -24.01 -27.00
C GLU A 53 -2.80 -22.81 -26.05
N ALA A 54 -2.99 -21.57 -26.49
CA ALA A 54 -2.90 -20.41 -25.59
C ALA A 54 -4.06 -20.36 -24.59
N ALA A 55 -5.19 -20.98 -24.91
CA ALA A 55 -6.34 -21.10 -24.03
C ALA A 55 -6.27 -22.32 -23.11
N LEU A 56 -5.18 -23.10 -23.15
CA LEU A 56 -4.95 -24.28 -22.31
C LEU A 56 -5.32 -24.02 -20.84
N LEU A 57 -4.83 -22.93 -20.28
CA LEU A 57 -5.08 -22.55 -18.88
C LEU A 57 -6.57 -22.41 -18.57
N LEU A 58 -7.31 -21.70 -19.42
CA LEU A 58 -8.73 -21.39 -19.21
C LEU A 58 -9.58 -22.68 -19.14
N TYR A 59 -9.30 -23.62 -20.03
CA TYR A 59 -10.14 -24.82 -20.13
C TYR A 59 -9.62 -25.99 -19.29
N ALA A 60 -8.30 -26.15 -19.15
CA ALA A 60 -7.71 -27.14 -18.26
C ALA A 60 -8.12 -26.87 -16.81
N GLY A 61 -8.25 -25.61 -16.41
CA GLY A 61 -8.77 -25.25 -15.09
C GLY A 61 -10.21 -25.72 -14.85
N THR A 62 -11.05 -25.74 -15.89
CA THR A 62 -12.43 -26.25 -15.75
C THR A 62 -12.44 -27.77 -15.59
N TYR A 63 -11.59 -28.48 -16.34
CA TYR A 63 -11.39 -29.92 -16.15
C TYR A 63 -10.80 -30.23 -14.76
N ALA A 64 -9.80 -29.47 -14.30
CA ALA A 64 -9.25 -29.60 -12.96
C ALA A 64 -10.34 -29.52 -11.89
N ALA A 65 -11.21 -28.52 -11.96
CA ALA A 65 -12.32 -28.35 -11.02
C ALA A 65 -13.32 -29.53 -11.03
N LEU A 66 -13.70 -30.04 -12.21
CA LEU A 66 -14.55 -31.23 -12.33
C LEU A 66 -13.91 -32.44 -11.66
N ARG A 67 -12.61 -32.61 -11.87
CA ARG A 67 -11.84 -33.72 -11.33
C ARG A 67 -11.71 -33.68 -9.82
N LEU A 68 -11.58 -32.49 -9.23
CA LEU A 68 -11.63 -32.31 -7.78
C LEU A 68 -12.96 -32.78 -7.18
N CYS A 69 -14.03 -32.78 -7.98
CA CYS A 69 -15.35 -33.28 -7.60
C CYS A 69 -15.57 -34.76 -7.98
N GLY A 70 -14.52 -35.48 -8.37
CA GLY A 70 -14.60 -36.91 -8.72
C GLY A 70 -15.04 -37.19 -10.17
N HIS A 71 -15.15 -36.16 -11.02
CA HIS A 71 -15.51 -36.33 -12.42
C HIS A 71 -14.28 -36.34 -13.31
N ASP A 72 -13.86 -37.54 -13.71
CA ASP A 72 -12.77 -37.73 -14.68
C ASP A 72 -13.35 -38.03 -16.07
N ASP A 73 -12.88 -37.30 -17.07
CA ASP A 73 -13.23 -37.50 -18.48
C ASP A 73 -11.97 -37.83 -19.29
N PRO A 74 -11.79 -39.09 -19.72
CA PRO A 74 -10.58 -39.51 -20.44
C PRO A 74 -10.34 -38.74 -21.74
N GLN A 75 -11.38 -38.33 -22.46
CA GLN A 75 -11.24 -37.59 -23.71
C GLN A 75 -10.78 -36.15 -23.43
N PHE A 76 -11.39 -35.49 -22.45
CA PHE A 76 -10.99 -34.13 -22.05
C PHE A 76 -9.54 -34.14 -21.54
N ARG A 77 -9.18 -35.12 -20.69
CA ARG A 77 -7.81 -35.34 -20.23
C ARG A 77 -6.82 -35.50 -21.38
N HIS A 78 -7.17 -36.33 -22.37
CA HIS A 78 -6.32 -36.56 -23.54
C HIS A 78 -6.03 -35.27 -24.32
N ILE A 79 -7.04 -34.43 -24.54
CA ILE A 79 -6.87 -33.15 -25.24
C ILE A 79 -5.92 -32.21 -24.48
N ILE A 80 -6.05 -32.14 -23.15
CA ILE A 80 -5.16 -31.31 -22.31
C ILE A 80 -3.73 -31.87 -22.33
N GLN A 81 -3.56 -33.20 -22.29
CA GLN A 81 -2.26 -33.84 -22.42
C GLN A 81 -1.59 -33.54 -23.77
N GLN A 82 -2.35 -33.59 -24.86
CA GLN A 82 -1.85 -33.25 -26.20
C GLN A 82 -1.41 -31.78 -26.26
N ALA A 83 -2.24 -30.85 -25.80
CA ALA A 83 -1.90 -29.42 -25.77
C ALA A 83 -0.69 -29.12 -24.86
N SER A 84 -0.56 -29.81 -23.72
CA SER A 84 0.61 -29.67 -22.84
C SER A 84 1.88 -30.24 -23.48
N ALA A 85 1.77 -31.31 -24.28
CA ALA A 85 2.90 -31.96 -24.96
C ALA A 85 3.31 -31.25 -26.27
N GLY A 86 2.44 -30.40 -26.84
CA GLY A 86 2.68 -29.64 -28.07
C GLY A 86 3.83 -28.62 -27.99
N GLY A 87 4.34 -28.33 -26.78
CA GLY A 87 5.51 -27.49 -26.56
C GLY A 87 5.22 -25.99 -26.55
N TYR A 88 4.03 -25.54 -26.98
CA TYR A 88 3.67 -24.12 -26.87
C TYR A 88 3.74 -23.60 -25.43
N ALA A 89 3.32 -24.42 -24.47
CA ALA A 89 3.39 -24.09 -23.05
C ALA A 89 4.81 -23.82 -22.56
N THR A 90 5.85 -24.46 -23.11
CA THR A 90 7.24 -24.28 -22.66
C THR A 90 7.94 -23.07 -23.29
N VAL A 91 7.48 -22.60 -24.45
CA VAL A 91 8.10 -21.48 -25.18
C VAL A 91 7.36 -20.15 -25.04
N PHE A 92 6.10 -20.18 -24.60
CA PHE A 92 5.30 -18.97 -24.45
C PHE A 92 5.74 -18.15 -23.23
N GLU A 93 6.03 -16.86 -23.44
CA GLU A 93 6.43 -15.94 -22.38
C GLU A 93 5.28 -15.72 -21.40
N ARG A 94 5.48 -16.12 -20.13
CA ARG A 94 4.52 -15.89 -19.05
C ARG A 94 5.16 -15.13 -17.91
N ILE A 95 4.41 -14.18 -17.38
CA ILE A 95 4.72 -13.58 -16.09
C ILE A 95 4.65 -14.64 -14.99
N PRO A 96 5.53 -14.60 -13.97
CA PRO A 96 5.72 -15.72 -13.04
C PRO A 96 4.45 -16.26 -12.35
N TYR A 97 3.54 -15.40 -11.90
CA TYR A 97 2.30 -15.87 -11.25
C TYR A 97 1.37 -16.62 -12.22
N ARG A 98 1.40 -16.30 -13.52
CA ARG A 98 0.66 -17.05 -14.56
C ARG A 98 1.33 -18.37 -14.91
N GLN A 99 2.63 -18.47 -14.72
CA GLN A 99 3.32 -19.75 -14.79
C GLN A 99 2.93 -20.64 -13.60
N LEU A 100 2.82 -20.08 -12.39
CA LEU A 100 2.30 -20.80 -11.22
C LEU A 100 0.85 -21.29 -11.42
N ASP A 101 -0.01 -20.45 -12.02
CA ASP A 101 -1.40 -20.77 -12.38
C ASP A 101 -1.47 -22.03 -13.26
N LEU A 102 -0.64 -22.07 -14.32
CA LEU A 102 -0.54 -23.22 -15.22
C LEU A 102 -0.01 -24.47 -14.52
N LEU A 103 1.05 -24.34 -13.71
CA LEU A 103 1.63 -25.46 -12.98
C LEU A 103 0.63 -26.06 -12.00
N HIS A 104 -0.04 -25.23 -11.22
CA HIS A 104 -1.09 -25.63 -10.28
C HIS A 104 -2.26 -26.30 -11.00
N THR A 105 -2.71 -25.72 -12.12
CA THR A 105 -3.77 -26.30 -12.96
C THR A 105 -3.38 -27.70 -13.46
N LEU A 106 -2.19 -27.89 -14.01
CA LEU A 106 -1.72 -29.18 -14.51
C LEU A 106 -1.51 -30.20 -13.38
N GLU A 107 -1.09 -29.75 -12.20
CA GLU A 107 -1.00 -30.56 -10.98
C GLU A 107 -2.39 -31.11 -10.59
N MET A 108 -3.42 -30.26 -10.53
CA MET A 108 -4.80 -30.69 -10.25
C MET A 108 -5.35 -31.63 -11.34
N CYS A 109 -4.94 -31.43 -12.59
CA CYS A 109 -5.25 -32.35 -13.69
C CYS A 109 -4.48 -33.68 -13.62
N GLN A 110 -3.47 -33.82 -12.74
CA GLN A 110 -2.45 -34.88 -12.74
C GLN A 110 -1.95 -35.18 -14.16
N ILE A 111 -1.52 -34.11 -14.83
CA ILE A 111 -0.86 -34.16 -16.13
C ILE A 111 0.60 -33.80 -15.92
N GLY A 112 1.46 -34.77 -16.17
CA GLY A 112 2.91 -34.55 -16.19
C GLY A 112 3.27 -33.55 -17.28
N ASN A 113 4.26 -32.70 -17.00
CA ASN A 113 4.72 -31.67 -17.90
C ASN A 113 6.22 -31.43 -17.70
N SER A 114 6.85 -30.76 -18.67
CA SER A 114 8.29 -30.41 -18.66
C SER A 114 8.55 -28.94 -18.29
N LEU A 115 7.55 -28.27 -17.70
CA LEU A 115 7.68 -26.87 -17.28
C LEU A 115 8.57 -26.76 -16.03
N PRO A 116 9.10 -25.56 -15.73
CA PRO A 116 9.81 -25.31 -14.47
C PRO A 116 8.96 -25.67 -13.24
N THR A 117 9.59 -26.08 -12.15
CA THR A 117 8.88 -26.41 -10.90
C THR A 117 8.38 -25.16 -10.18
N VAL A 118 7.42 -25.32 -9.26
CA VAL A 118 6.96 -24.22 -8.39
C VAL A 118 8.13 -23.56 -7.65
N ASP A 119 9.05 -24.37 -7.10
CA ASP A 119 10.24 -23.90 -6.39
C ASP A 119 11.18 -23.06 -7.27
N GLN A 120 11.19 -23.29 -8.60
CA GLN A 120 11.97 -22.49 -9.55
C GLN A 120 11.27 -21.18 -9.96
N VAL A 121 9.94 -21.16 -9.98
CA VAL A 121 9.14 -20.01 -10.44
C VAL A 121 8.81 -19.04 -9.31
N LEU A 122 8.50 -19.55 -8.11
CA LEU A 122 8.08 -18.76 -6.97
C LEU A 122 9.04 -17.60 -6.61
N PRO A 123 10.38 -17.78 -6.59
CA PRO A 123 11.33 -16.68 -6.34
C PRO A 123 11.25 -15.53 -7.35
N LEU A 124 10.73 -15.78 -8.56
CA LEU A 124 10.61 -14.77 -9.62
C LEU A 124 9.34 -13.92 -9.48
N THR A 125 8.42 -14.29 -8.60
CA THR A 125 7.14 -13.60 -8.43
C THR A 125 7.30 -12.25 -7.75
N LEU A 126 6.36 -11.34 -8.01
CA LEU A 126 6.34 -10.04 -7.36
C LEU A 126 6.32 -10.16 -5.83
N LEU A 127 5.54 -11.11 -5.28
CA LEU A 127 5.43 -11.37 -3.85
C LEU A 127 6.80 -11.63 -3.20
N CYS A 128 7.62 -12.49 -3.81
CA CYS A 128 8.94 -12.86 -3.28
C CYS A 128 10.04 -11.80 -3.53
N ASN A 129 9.73 -10.71 -4.23
CA ASN A 129 10.68 -9.62 -4.53
C ASN A 129 10.39 -8.35 -3.72
N ARG A 130 9.77 -8.49 -2.54
CA ARG A 130 9.56 -7.43 -1.53
C ARG A 130 9.06 -6.10 -2.13
N PRO A 131 7.87 -6.12 -2.76
CA PRO A 131 7.36 -4.95 -3.45
C PRO A 131 7.10 -3.79 -2.49
N ASN A 132 7.24 -2.57 -3.00
CA ASN A 132 6.83 -1.38 -2.26
C ASN A 132 5.31 -1.19 -2.41
N VAL A 133 4.57 -1.32 -1.30
CA VAL A 133 3.10 -1.36 -1.28
C VAL A 133 2.47 -0.09 -1.86
N THR A 134 3.15 1.05 -1.72
CA THR A 134 2.64 2.35 -2.21
C THR A 134 2.78 2.52 -3.73
N LYS A 135 3.57 1.67 -4.39
CA LYS A 135 3.80 1.71 -5.84
C LYS A 135 2.95 0.70 -6.62
N LEU A 136 2.21 -0.17 -5.93
CA LEU A 136 1.46 -1.25 -6.54
C LEU A 136 0.17 -0.74 -7.21
N ALA A 137 -0.01 -1.10 -8.48
CA ALA A 137 -1.28 -0.98 -9.17
C ALA A 137 -2.15 -2.22 -8.93
N ASP A 138 -3.43 -2.15 -9.25
CA ASP A 138 -4.39 -3.23 -9.00
C ASP A 138 -3.96 -4.55 -9.66
N ARG A 139 -3.41 -4.51 -10.89
CA ARG A 139 -2.83 -5.68 -11.58
C ARG A 139 -1.69 -6.36 -10.82
N ASP A 140 -0.93 -5.58 -10.06
CA ASP A 140 0.20 -6.06 -9.28
C ASP A 140 -0.29 -6.73 -7.99
N ILE A 141 -1.38 -6.19 -7.42
CA ILE A 141 -2.10 -6.80 -6.28
C ILE A 141 -2.69 -8.15 -6.71
N TYR A 142 -3.34 -8.24 -7.87
CA TYR A 142 -3.78 -9.54 -8.43
C TYR A 142 -2.62 -10.51 -8.65
N ALA A 143 -1.47 -10.03 -9.14
CA ALA A 143 -0.30 -10.89 -9.29
C ALA A 143 0.18 -11.47 -7.95
N ILE A 144 0.10 -10.68 -6.87
CA ILE A 144 0.40 -11.11 -5.51
C ILE A 144 -0.64 -12.12 -5.01
N THR A 145 -1.94 -11.83 -5.16
CA THR A 145 -3.00 -12.68 -4.62
C THR A 145 -3.00 -14.06 -5.27
N HIS A 146 -2.91 -14.09 -6.60
CA HIS A 146 -2.78 -15.33 -7.37
C HIS A 146 -1.51 -16.10 -7.01
N THR A 147 -0.39 -15.42 -6.74
CA THR A 147 0.83 -16.11 -6.27
C THR A 147 0.56 -16.85 -4.95
N VAL A 148 -0.11 -16.22 -3.99
CA VAL A 148 -0.47 -16.87 -2.72
C VAL A 148 -1.41 -18.04 -2.96
N PHE A 149 -2.45 -17.89 -3.77
CA PHE A 149 -3.40 -18.96 -4.08
C PHE A 149 -2.70 -20.21 -4.63
N TYR A 150 -1.86 -20.05 -5.66
CA TYR A 150 -1.21 -21.20 -6.29
C TYR A 150 -0.07 -21.76 -5.45
N ALA A 151 0.70 -20.92 -4.74
CA ALA A 151 1.76 -21.41 -3.86
C ALA A 151 1.18 -22.25 -2.71
N THR A 152 0.07 -21.82 -2.13
CA THR A 152 -0.58 -22.48 -0.98
C THR A 152 -1.61 -23.54 -1.36
N ASP A 153 -1.85 -23.77 -2.65
CA ASP A 153 -2.97 -24.61 -3.12
C ASP A 153 -4.29 -24.21 -2.43
N PHE A 154 -4.58 -22.91 -2.42
CA PHE A 154 -5.71 -22.30 -1.70
C PHE A 154 -5.75 -22.69 -0.22
N GLY A 155 -4.59 -22.61 0.44
CA GLY A 155 -4.41 -22.92 1.85
C GLY A 155 -4.36 -24.41 2.21
N LEU A 156 -4.37 -25.32 1.23
CA LEU A 156 -4.29 -26.76 1.46
C LEU A 156 -2.85 -27.29 1.57
N ARG A 157 -1.85 -26.47 1.28
CA ARG A 157 -0.43 -26.80 1.49
C ARG A 157 0.36 -25.63 2.05
N GLU A 158 1.39 -25.95 2.81
CA GLU A 158 2.42 -24.99 3.20
C GLU A 158 3.44 -24.84 2.05
N PRO A 159 3.58 -23.64 1.46
CA PRO A 159 4.55 -23.40 0.41
C PRO A 159 5.98 -23.36 0.95
N ARG A 160 6.93 -23.79 0.12
CA ARG A 160 8.37 -23.61 0.38
C ARG A 160 8.78 -22.20 -0.05
N TRP A 161 8.70 -21.25 0.88
CA TRP A 161 9.12 -19.88 0.60
C TRP A 161 10.63 -19.80 0.30
N PRO A 162 11.05 -18.94 -0.66
CA PRO A 162 12.48 -18.71 -0.93
C PRO A 162 13.22 -18.17 0.30
N VAL A 163 14.52 -18.47 0.41
CA VAL A 163 15.37 -17.94 1.48
C VAL A 163 15.28 -16.41 1.51
N GLY A 164 15.03 -15.85 2.70
CA GLY A 164 14.84 -14.42 2.90
C GLY A 164 13.42 -13.90 2.67
N THR A 165 12.48 -14.74 2.23
CA THR A 165 11.04 -14.42 2.21
C THR A 165 10.37 -15.04 3.43
N GLY A 166 10.10 -14.23 4.45
CA GLY A 166 9.42 -14.69 5.67
C GLY A 166 7.90 -14.62 5.56
N LEU A 167 7.20 -15.58 6.18
CA LEU A 167 5.73 -15.54 6.27
C LEU A 167 5.23 -14.24 6.92
N GLY A 168 5.92 -13.75 7.95
CA GLY A 168 5.59 -12.48 8.61
C GLY A 168 5.64 -11.28 7.65
N GLU A 169 6.64 -11.20 6.76
CA GLU A 169 6.75 -10.13 5.76
C GLU A 169 5.61 -10.19 4.74
N ILE A 170 5.21 -11.41 4.33
CA ILE A 170 4.09 -11.61 3.41
C ILE A 170 2.77 -11.18 4.05
N VAL A 171 2.51 -11.61 5.29
CA VAL A 171 1.30 -11.24 6.02
C VAL A 171 1.23 -9.72 6.22
N GLU A 172 2.33 -9.10 6.62
CA GLU A 172 2.40 -7.65 6.79
C GLU A 172 2.12 -6.89 5.47
N LEU A 173 2.65 -7.38 4.33
CA LEU A 173 2.34 -6.84 3.02
C LEU A 173 0.85 -6.94 2.70
N LEU A 174 0.23 -8.09 2.95
CA LEU A 174 -1.20 -8.31 2.71
C LEU A 174 -2.08 -7.44 3.61
N GLU A 175 -1.73 -7.27 4.89
CA GLU A 175 -2.43 -6.37 5.81
C GLU A 175 -2.34 -4.91 5.36
N ALA A 176 -1.17 -4.47 4.89
CA ALA A 176 -0.99 -3.14 4.31
C ALA A 176 -1.81 -2.95 3.02
N LEU A 177 -1.85 -3.97 2.15
CA LEU A 177 -2.67 -3.95 0.95
C LEU A 177 -4.16 -3.85 1.29
N LEU A 178 -4.61 -4.57 2.32
CA LEU A 178 -5.99 -4.55 2.77
C LEU A 178 -6.43 -3.17 3.27
N VAL A 179 -5.56 -2.45 3.98
CA VAL A 179 -5.81 -1.05 4.35
C VAL A 179 -6.03 -0.20 3.09
N LEU A 180 -5.15 -0.31 2.10
CA LEU A 180 -5.21 0.50 0.88
C LEU A 180 -6.44 0.18 0.03
N THR A 181 -6.78 -1.10 -0.15
CA THR A 181 -7.92 -1.53 -0.99
C THR A 181 -9.25 -1.18 -0.32
N ARG A 182 -9.37 -1.33 1.00
CA ARG A 182 -10.56 -0.87 1.77
C ARG A 182 -10.75 0.64 1.67
N ALA A 183 -9.69 1.42 1.82
CA ALA A 183 -9.78 2.87 1.72
C ALA A 183 -10.20 3.34 0.31
N ARG A 184 -9.84 2.57 -0.73
CA ARG A 184 -10.32 2.77 -2.12
C ARG A 184 -11.72 2.23 -2.38
N LYS A 185 -12.32 1.51 -1.41
CA LYS A 185 -13.61 0.81 -1.52
C LYS A 185 -13.63 -0.25 -2.63
N ASP A 186 -12.50 -0.91 -2.86
CA ASP A 186 -12.38 -1.98 -3.86
C ASP A 186 -12.71 -3.34 -3.22
N ALA A 187 -13.99 -3.73 -3.26
CA ALA A 187 -14.46 -4.97 -2.65
C ALA A 187 -13.86 -6.23 -3.27
N ASP A 188 -13.46 -6.15 -4.54
CA ASP A 188 -12.84 -7.26 -5.26
C ASP A 188 -11.46 -7.57 -4.67
N LEU A 189 -10.60 -6.54 -4.63
CA LEU A 189 -9.27 -6.69 -4.04
C LEU A 189 -9.31 -6.92 -2.53
N VAL A 190 -10.31 -6.40 -1.81
CA VAL A 190 -10.51 -6.73 -0.39
C VAL A 190 -10.78 -8.22 -0.21
N GLY A 191 -11.68 -8.80 -1.01
CA GLY A 191 -11.97 -10.23 -0.99
C GLY A 191 -10.75 -11.07 -1.35
N GLU A 192 -10.02 -10.70 -2.40
CA GLU A 192 -8.81 -11.38 -2.86
C GLU A 192 -7.72 -11.41 -1.77
N VAL A 193 -7.44 -10.27 -1.15
CA VAL A 193 -6.44 -10.15 -0.08
C VAL A 193 -6.89 -10.89 1.19
N LEU A 194 -8.17 -10.86 1.53
CA LEU A 194 -8.74 -11.66 2.61
C LEU A 194 -8.54 -13.16 2.36
N CYS A 195 -8.86 -13.65 1.15
CA CYS A 195 -8.59 -15.04 0.76
C CYS A 195 -7.11 -15.40 0.97
N CYS A 196 -6.18 -14.50 0.63
CA CYS A 196 -4.74 -14.73 0.83
C CYS A 196 -4.37 -14.89 2.30
N LEU A 197 -4.86 -14.00 3.17
CA LEU A 197 -4.65 -14.11 4.62
C LEU A 197 -5.17 -15.46 5.15
N LEU A 198 -6.35 -15.88 4.72
CA LEU A 198 -6.95 -17.15 5.11
C LEU A 198 -6.18 -18.37 4.55
N CYS A 199 -5.66 -18.29 3.33
CA CYS A 199 -4.79 -19.32 2.74
C CYS A 199 -3.47 -19.47 3.52
N LEU A 200 -3.01 -18.40 4.16
CA LEU A 200 -1.84 -18.39 5.05
C LEU A 200 -2.21 -18.71 6.51
N GLY A 201 -3.46 -19.13 6.78
CA GLY A 201 -3.96 -19.47 8.11
C GLY A 201 -4.19 -18.29 9.06
N VAL A 202 -4.16 -17.05 8.57
CA VAL A 202 -4.45 -15.86 9.36
C VAL A 202 -5.96 -15.67 9.44
N LYS A 203 -6.58 -16.09 10.55
CA LYS A 203 -8.04 -15.99 10.78
C LYS A 203 -8.45 -14.98 11.85
N GLU A 204 -7.63 -14.81 12.89
CA GLU A 204 -7.96 -14.03 14.10
C GLU A 204 -7.32 -12.63 14.13
N ALA A 205 -6.79 -12.14 13.01
CA ALA A 205 -6.22 -10.79 12.96
C ALA A 205 -7.32 -9.72 12.86
N ASP A 206 -7.13 -8.57 13.51
CA ASP A 206 -8.07 -7.44 13.41
C ASP A 206 -8.33 -7.04 11.94
N SER A 207 -7.29 -7.12 11.11
CA SER A 207 -7.34 -6.91 9.67
C SER A 207 -8.39 -7.82 8.98
N VAL A 208 -8.46 -9.09 9.35
CA VAL A 208 -9.45 -10.05 8.84
C VAL A 208 -10.87 -9.66 9.24
N GLY A 209 -11.09 -9.29 10.51
CA GLY A 209 -12.40 -8.83 10.98
C GLY A 209 -12.88 -7.58 10.22
N GLN A 210 -11.99 -6.62 10.04
CA GLN A 210 -12.28 -5.40 9.29
C GLN A 210 -12.56 -5.63 7.80
N ALA A 211 -11.94 -6.66 7.18
CA ALA A 211 -12.28 -7.07 5.82
C ALA A 211 -13.70 -7.63 5.73
N TRP A 212 -14.08 -8.47 6.69
CA TRP A 212 -15.44 -9.02 6.76
C TRP A 212 -16.49 -7.94 6.97
N ASP A 213 -16.25 -7.01 7.90
CA ASP A 213 -17.15 -5.87 8.13
C ASP A 213 -17.32 -5.04 6.86
N PHE A 214 -16.23 -4.80 6.13
CA PHE A 214 -16.29 -4.09 4.85
C PHE A 214 -17.11 -4.86 3.81
N LEU A 215 -16.82 -6.15 3.57
CA LEU A 215 -17.53 -6.96 2.57
C LEU A 215 -19.02 -7.08 2.91
N ALA A 216 -19.38 -7.24 4.18
CA ALA A 216 -20.76 -7.25 4.64
C ALA A 216 -21.46 -5.90 4.40
N SER A 217 -20.74 -4.78 4.58
CA SER A 217 -21.30 -3.44 4.37
C SER A 217 -21.62 -3.11 2.91
N VAL A 218 -21.00 -3.82 1.96
CA VAL A 218 -21.20 -3.64 0.51
C VAL A 218 -21.96 -4.80 -0.14
N GLN A 219 -22.43 -5.76 0.65
CA GLN A 219 -23.26 -6.85 0.18
C GLN A 219 -24.68 -6.35 -0.12
N GLU A 220 -25.17 -6.70 -1.30
CA GLU A 220 -26.53 -6.41 -1.74
C GLU A 220 -27.55 -7.33 -1.05
N LYS A 221 -28.83 -6.96 -1.11
CA LYS A 221 -29.92 -7.75 -0.49
C LYS A 221 -30.07 -9.16 -1.05
N ASP A 222 -29.67 -9.38 -2.29
CA ASP A 222 -29.66 -10.67 -2.97
C ASP A 222 -28.40 -11.50 -2.67
N GLY A 223 -27.51 -10.98 -1.81
CA GLY A 223 -26.27 -11.63 -1.39
C GLY A 223 -25.07 -11.33 -2.29
N ARG A 224 -25.26 -10.66 -3.43
CA ARG A 224 -24.17 -10.28 -4.33
C ARG A 224 -23.22 -9.29 -3.67
N VAL A 225 -21.95 -9.41 -3.98
CA VAL A 225 -20.93 -8.41 -3.61
C VAL A 225 -20.45 -7.75 -4.89
N ASN A 226 -20.65 -6.44 -5.00
CA ASN A 226 -20.30 -5.70 -6.21
C ASN A 226 -18.83 -5.30 -6.20
N GLY A 227 -18.13 -5.58 -7.31
CA GLY A 227 -16.77 -5.09 -7.54
C GLY A 227 -16.74 -3.61 -7.92
N PRO A 228 -15.54 -3.03 -8.12
CA PRO A 228 -15.40 -1.64 -8.53
C PRO A 228 -16.05 -1.39 -9.91
N PRO A 229 -16.64 -0.19 -10.13
CA PRO A 229 -17.27 0.14 -11.41
C PRO A 229 -16.23 0.21 -12.53
N GLY A 230 -16.42 -0.54 -13.62
CA GLY A 230 -15.59 -0.42 -14.84
C GLY A 230 -15.10 -1.73 -15.46
N ILE A 231 -15.36 -2.90 -14.86
CA ILE A 231 -15.02 -4.22 -15.46
C ILE A 231 -16.14 -4.72 -16.38
N VAL A 232 -16.90 -3.82 -17.01
CA VAL A 232 -17.83 -4.18 -18.09
C VAL A 232 -17.11 -3.89 -19.40
N HIS A 233 -16.83 -4.95 -20.18
CA HIS A 233 -16.17 -4.78 -21.49
C HIS A 233 -16.89 -3.73 -22.34
N THR A 234 -16.14 -2.84 -22.97
CA THR A 234 -16.62 -1.73 -23.81
C THR A 234 -17.49 -2.16 -25.00
N GLN A 235 -17.51 -3.44 -25.35
CA GLN A 235 -18.40 -4.01 -26.38
C GLN A 235 -19.80 -4.36 -25.85
N ILE A 236 -20.07 -4.14 -24.55
CA ILE A 236 -21.34 -4.41 -23.87
C ILE A 236 -22.06 -3.08 -23.59
N THR A 237 -22.05 -2.16 -24.55
CA THR A 237 -22.80 -0.90 -24.49
C THR A 237 -24.25 -1.04 -24.95
N GLU A 238 -24.62 -2.20 -25.51
CA GLU A 238 -25.99 -2.52 -25.92
C GLU A 238 -26.40 -3.88 -25.29
N GLY A 239 -27.03 -3.85 -24.11
CA GLY A 239 -27.55 -5.08 -23.49
C GLY A 239 -28.00 -4.93 -22.04
N ASP A 240 -29.14 -5.57 -21.75
CA ASP A 240 -29.79 -5.89 -20.46
C ASP A 240 -29.07 -5.45 -19.18
N SER A 241 -29.74 -4.60 -18.38
CA SER A 241 -29.27 -4.15 -17.06
C SER A 241 -28.91 -5.33 -16.15
N ASP A 242 -29.59 -6.46 -16.29
CA ASP A 242 -29.36 -7.65 -15.48
C ASP A 242 -28.01 -8.30 -15.82
N TYR A 243 -27.65 -8.33 -17.10
CA TYR A 243 -26.35 -8.83 -17.54
C TYR A 243 -25.20 -7.92 -17.10
N GLN A 244 -25.36 -6.60 -17.18
CA GLN A 244 -24.36 -5.64 -16.68
C GLN A 244 -24.18 -5.77 -15.16
N SER A 245 -25.30 -5.91 -14.45
CA SER A 245 -25.33 -6.15 -13.01
C SER A 245 -24.58 -7.44 -12.64
N TRP A 246 -24.89 -8.55 -13.32
CA TRP A 246 -24.16 -9.82 -13.15
C TRP A 246 -22.67 -9.69 -13.48
N ALA A 247 -22.33 -9.11 -14.62
CA ALA A 247 -20.95 -8.95 -15.08
C ALA A 247 -20.09 -8.13 -14.11
N THR A 248 -20.69 -7.17 -13.43
CA THR A 248 -19.99 -6.31 -12.46
C THR A 248 -19.73 -7.02 -11.12
N GLY A 249 -20.60 -7.96 -10.72
CA GLY A 249 -20.54 -8.56 -9.38
C GLY A 249 -20.11 -10.03 -9.31
N TYR A 250 -20.11 -10.78 -10.43
CA TYR A 250 -19.92 -12.24 -10.35
C TYR A 250 -18.57 -12.64 -9.72
N HIS A 251 -17.48 -11.99 -10.14
CA HIS A 251 -16.13 -12.34 -9.69
C HIS A 251 -15.96 -12.07 -8.20
N THR A 252 -16.25 -10.83 -7.77
CA THR A 252 -16.19 -10.42 -6.36
C THR A 252 -17.09 -11.27 -5.47
N THR A 253 -18.27 -11.68 -5.97
CA THR A 253 -19.18 -12.59 -5.25
C THR A 253 -18.56 -13.99 -5.09
N ILE A 254 -17.94 -14.54 -6.14
CA ILE A 254 -17.22 -15.82 -6.06
C ILE A 254 -16.06 -15.73 -5.06
N VAL A 255 -15.29 -14.65 -5.09
CA VAL A 255 -14.16 -14.42 -4.18
C VAL A 255 -14.64 -14.32 -2.73
N ALA A 256 -15.71 -13.57 -2.46
CA ALA A 256 -16.29 -13.48 -1.11
C ALA A 256 -16.82 -14.84 -0.62
N ALA A 257 -17.46 -15.62 -1.49
CA ALA A 257 -17.90 -16.98 -1.17
C ALA A 257 -16.71 -17.91 -0.87
N LEU A 258 -15.63 -17.82 -1.66
CA LEU A 258 -14.39 -18.57 -1.44
C LEU A 258 -13.75 -18.19 -0.10
N ALA A 259 -13.68 -16.91 0.25
CA ALA A 259 -13.20 -16.45 1.56
C ALA A 259 -14.01 -17.10 2.69
N GLY A 260 -15.33 -17.19 2.55
CA GLY A 260 -16.19 -17.84 3.55
C GLY A 260 -15.91 -19.33 3.71
N ILE A 261 -15.65 -20.03 2.60
CA ILE A 261 -15.26 -21.45 2.61
C ILE A 261 -13.88 -21.62 3.29
N LEU A 262 -12.89 -20.81 2.91
CA LEU A 262 -11.54 -20.85 3.49
C LEU A 262 -11.56 -20.57 4.99
N HIS A 263 -12.33 -19.57 5.43
CA HIS A 263 -12.43 -19.20 6.83
C HIS A 263 -12.97 -20.34 7.69
N ARG A 264 -14.06 -21.00 7.24
CA ARG A 264 -14.70 -22.12 7.95
C ARG A 264 -14.00 -23.46 7.79
N SER A 265 -13.17 -23.61 6.77
CA SER A 265 -12.52 -24.88 6.45
C SER A 265 -11.61 -25.35 7.59
N PRO A 266 -11.77 -26.60 8.07
CA PRO A 266 -10.82 -27.21 9.00
C PRO A 266 -9.57 -27.74 8.30
N ARG A 267 -9.54 -27.75 6.96
CA ARG A 267 -8.46 -28.30 6.13
C ARG A 267 -7.40 -27.28 5.77
N THR A 268 -7.65 -25.98 6.01
CA THR A 268 -6.63 -24.95 5.79
C THR A 268 -5.46 -25.16 6.73
N CYS A 269 -4.24 -25.14 6.19
CA CYS A 269 -3.02 -25.15 6.99
C CYS A 269 -3.05 -23.97 7.98
N ASN A 270 -2.68 -24.24 9.24
CA ASN A 270 -2.51 -23.23 10.26
C ASN A 270 -1.01 -23.11 10.55
N PRO A 271 -0.22 -22.44 9.69
CA PRO A 271 1.18 -22.24 9.97
C PRO A 271 1.30 -21.47 11.29
N GLN A 272 2.14 -21.97 12.21
CA GLN A 272 2.41 -21.24 13.44
C GLN A 272 2.93 -19.85 13.07
N ARG A 273 2.16 -18.83 13.45
CA ARG A 273 2.50 -17.43 13.19
C ARG A 273 3.75 -17.07 14.01
N ALA A 274 4.93 -17.18 13.39
CA ALA A 274 6.07 -16.40 13.83
C ALA A 274 5.81 -14.96 13.35
N VAL A 275 5.16 -14.14 14.19
CA VAL A 275 5.13 -12.70 13.98
C VAL A 275 6.55 -12.22 14.15
N ALA A 276 7.26 -12.04 13.03
CA ALA A 276 8.43 -11.19 13.08
C ALA A 276 7.93 -9.80 13.49
N PRO A 277 8.51 -9.17 14.53
CA PRO A 277 8.16 -7.79 14.84
C PRO A 277 8.42 -6.95 13.58
N PRO A 278 7.58 -5.93 13.32
CA PRO A 278 7.83 -5.01 12.23
C PRO A 278 9.27 -4.50 12.33
N GLY A 279 9.99 -4.58 11.22
CA GLY A 279 11.35 -4.04 11.17
C GLY A 279 11.29 -2.53 11.40
N PRO A 280 12.19 -1.96 12.22
CA PRO A 280 12.16 -0.54 12.55
C PRO A 280 12.20 0.31 11.28
N CYS A 281 11.40 1.38 11.24
CA CYS A 281 11.46 2.36 10.17
C CYS A 281 12.73 3.22 10.35
N THR A 282 13.87 2.72 9.87
CA THR A 282 15.14 3.44 9.97
C THR A 282 15.39 4.28 8.72
N VAL A 283 15.62 5.58 8.91
CA VAL A 283 16.16 6.46 7.87
C VAL A 283 17.67 6.51 8.04
N PRO A 284 18.47 6.28 6.99
CA PRO A 284 19.92 6.43 7.09
C PRO A 284 20.29 7.87 7.48
N THR A 285 21.09 8.04 8.54
CA THR A 285 21.55 9.37 9.01
C THR A 285 22.21 10.17 7.89
N ASP A 286 23.00 9.50 7.04
CA ASP A 286 23.66 10.10 5.87
C ASP A 286 22.68 10.72 4.87
N THR A 287 21.47 10.16 4.74
CA THR A 287 20.42 10.68 3.86
C THR A 287 19.99 12.07 4.34
N ILE A 288 19.67 12.21 5.63
CA ILE A 288 19.26 13.50 6.20
C ILE A 288 20.44 14.48 6.19
N HIS A 289 21.65 14.03 6.55
CA HIS A 289 22.85 14.86 6.57
C HIS A 289 23.09 15.57 5.23
N ARG A 290 23.17 14.83 4.11
CA ARG A 290 23.39 15.42 2.78
C ARG A 290 22.28 16.40 2.36
N ALA A 291 21.03 16.10 2.76
CA ALA A 291 19.90 16.96 2.44
C ALA A 291 19.95 18.28 3.22
N VAL A 292 20.33 18.23 4.50
CA VAL A 292 20.55 19.42 5.32
C VAL A 292 21.71 20.26 4.78
N GLU A 293 22.84 19.65 4.41
CA GLU A 293 23.95 20.38 3.76
C GLU A 293 23.51 21.09 2.48
N TRP A 294 22.76 20.39 1.64
CA TRP A 294 22.23 20.95 0.41
C TRP A 294 21.27 22.11 0.70
N LEU A 295 20.31 21.93 1.62
CA LEU A 295 19.36 22.98 2.01
C LEU A 295 20.10 24.21 2.54
N CYS A 296 21.09 24.04 3.43
CA CYS A 296 21.85 25.14 4.01
C CYS A 296 22.58 25.98 2.96
N ARG A 297 23.21 25.31 1.98
CA ARG A 297 23.93 25.99 0.90
C ARG A 297 22.97 26.66 -0.07
N THR A 298 21.86 26.02 -0.42
CA THR A 298 20.94 26.54 -1.43
C THR A 298 20.06 27.66 -0.87
N SER A 299 19.58 27.54 0.37
CA SER A 299 18.61 28.48 0.96
C SER A 299 19.10 29.92 0.98
N VAL A 300 20.40 30.15 1.20
CA VAL A 300 21.01 31.49 1.29
C VAL A 300 21.06 32.23 -0.06
N HIS A 301 20.75 31.54 -1.16
CA HIS A 301 20.62 32.15 -2.49
C HIS A 301 19.18 32.51 -2.84
N HIS A 302 18.23 32.24 -1.95
CA HIS A 302 16.82 32.55 -2.13
C HIS A 302 16.39 33.68 -1.20
N PRO A 303 15.40 34.50 -1.60
CA PRO A 303 14.85 35.54 -0.72
C PRO A 303 14.19 34.90 0.51
N PRO A 304 14.05 35.64 1.63
CA PRO A 304 13.51 35.12 2.89
C PRO A 304 12.21 34.33 2.75
N GLU A 305 11.30 34.76 1.86
CA GLU A 305 10.01 34.09 1.62
C GLU A 305 10.17 32.62 1.22
N THR A 306 11.28 32.28 0.55
CA THR A 306 11.56 30.95 0.00
C THR A 306 12.70 30.26 0.76
N GLY A 307 13.71 31.01 1.22
CA GLY A 307 14.88 30.46 1.89
C GLY A 307 14.70 30.17 3.39
N LEU A 308 13.90 30.96 4.10
CA LEU A 308 13.68 30.76 5.55
C LEU A 308 13.02 29.40 5.86
N PRO A 309 11.99 28.93 5.13
CA PRO A 309 11.43 27.61 5.34
C PRO A 309 12.45 26.46 5.16
N ALA A 310 13.36 26.60 4.20
CA ALA A 310 14.45 25.65 4.00
C ALA A 310 15.47 25.68 5.15
N ALA A 311 15.83 26.86 5.66
CA ALA A 311 16.70 26.99 6.83
C ALA A 311 16.08 26.40 8.10
N ALA A 312 14.76 26.55 8.29
CA ALA A 312 14.02 25.94 9.39
C ALA A 312 14.04 24.39 9.30
N ALA A 313 13.78 23.83 8.11
CA ALA A 313 13.89 22.39 7.90
C ALA A 313 15.31 21.87 8.08
N SER A 314 16.34 22.61 7.66
CA SER A 314 17.74 22.29 7.97
C SER A 314 17.99 22.18 9.47
N ALA A 315 17.48 23.13 10.27
CA ALA A 315 17.63 23.11 11.72
C ALA A 315 16.94 21.89 12.36
N TYR A 316 15.73 21.59 11.92
CA TYR A 316 14.98 20.43 12.41
C TYR A 316 15.68 19.11 12.06
N GLY A 317 16.09 18.95 10.79
CA GLY A 317 16.83 17.78 10.33
C GLY A 317 18.18 17.60 11.02
N ALA A 318 18.96 18.69 11.18
CA ALA A 318 20.24 18.71 11.87
C ALA A 318 20.10 18.26 13.34
N THR A 319 19.04 18.72 14.01
CA THR A 319 18.75 18.33 15.40
C THR A 319 18.37 16.86 15.50
N ALA A 320 17.52 16.36 14.59
CA ALA A 320 17.08 14.97 14.57
C ALA A 320 18.22 13.98 14.34
N ILE A 321 19.29 14.37 13.64
CA ILE A 321 20.50 13.54 13.49
C ILE A 321 21.57 13.78 14.56
N GLY A 322 21.31 14.64 15.55
CA GLY A 322 22.25 14.94 16.63
C GLY A 322 23.43 15.83 16.24
N ASP A 323 23.38 16.53 15.10
CA ASP A 323 24.39 17.53 14.71
C ASP A 323 23.77 18.90 14.33
N PRO A 324 23.31 19.69 15.32
CA PRO A 324 22.75 21.01 15.08
C PRO A 324 23.67 21.98 14.35
N ARG A 325 25.00 21.77 14.37
CA ARG A 325 25.98 22.68 13.76
C ARG A 325 25.89 22.68 12.24
N LEU A 326 25.36 21.61 11.65
CA LEU A 326 25.15 21.49 10.22
C LEU A 326 24.22 22.59 9.65
N ALA A 327 23.25 23.04 10.46
CA ALA A 327 22.31 24.10 10.09
C ALA A 327 22.87 25.53 10.28
N ARG A 328 24.01 25.68 10.98
CA ARG A 328 24.52 26.98 11.42
C ARG A 328 24.69 28.02 10.30
N PRO A 329 25.23 27.69 9.11
CA PRO A 329 25.46 28.71 8.07
C PRO A 329 24.17 29.41 7.62
N ALA A 330 23.11 28.64 7.35
CA ALA A 330 21.82 29.20 6.93
C ALA A 330 21.13 29.96 8.05
N LEU A 331 21.20 29.46 9.29
CA LEU A 331 20.65 30.12 10.46
C LEU A 331 21.30 31.49 10.73
N VAL A 332 22.62 31.59 10.66
CA VAL A 332 23.35 32.86 10.84
C VAL A 332 23.01 33.85 9.72
N HIS A 333 22.93 33.37 8.48
CA HIS A 333 22.58 34.20 7.32
C HIS A 333 21.21 34.86 7.51
N PHE A 334 20.16 34.08 7.75
CA PHE A 334 18.81 34.62 7.92
C PHE A 334 18.63 35.38 9.22
N ALA A 335 19.29 34.99 10.32
CA ALA A 335 19.25 35.78 11.55
C ALA A 335 19.81 37.20 11.34
N THR A 336 20.88 37.31 10.54
CA THR A 336 21.51 38.59 10.21
C THR A 336 20.62 39.40 9.28
N GLU A 337 20.20 38.82 8.14
CA GLU A 337 19.36 39.47 7.14
C GLU A 337 18.03 39.97 7.73
N LEU A 338 17.44 39.17 8.61
CA LEU A 338 16.13 39.45 9.21
C LEU A 338 16.20 40.18 10.55
N THR A 339 17.38 40.67 10.98
CA THR A 339 17.57 41.35 12.28
C THR A 339 16.52 42.44 12.55
N ASN A 340 16.12 43.16 11.51
CA ASN A 340 15.15 44.26 11.56
C ASN A 340 13.85 43.98 10.78
N ALA A 341 13.56 42.72 10.46
CA ALA A 341 12.33 42.34 9.77
C ALA A 341 11.08 42.76 10.55
N ASP A 342 10.03 43.13 9.82
CA ASP A 342 8.72 43.43 10.40
C ASP A 342 7.99 42.15 10.87
N GLN A 343 6.98 42.32 11.73
CA GLN A 343 6.18 41.20 12.24
C GLN A 343 5.37 40.49 11.17
N GLY A 344 4.99 41.20 10.09
CA GLY A 344 4.21 40.65 8.99
C GLY A 344 4.97 39.59 8.21
N LEU A 345 6.29 39.75 8.06
CA LEU A 345 7.16 38.72 7.48
C LEU A 345 7.07 37.40 8.27
N TRP A 346 7.28 37.44 9.58
CA TRP A 346 7.22 36.25 10.43
C TRP A 346 5.82 35.62 10.44
N GLN A 347 4.78 36.45 10.47
CA GLN A 347 3.40 35.99 10.41
C GLN A 347 3.09 35.25 9.10
N LYS A 348 3.64 35.70 7.95
CA LYS A 348 3.45 35.07 6.63
C LYS A 348 3.99 33.64 6.58
N HIS A 349 5.05 33.33 7.33
CA HIS A 349 5.63 31.99 7.38
C HIS A 349 4.89 31.03 8.31
N GLY A 350 4.15 31.55 9.30
CA GLY A 350 3.43 30.74 10.27
C GLY A 350 4.33 30.10 11.34
N MET A 351 3.69 29.68 12.44
CA MET A 351 4.40 29.25 13.65
C MET A 351 5.17 27.93 13.52
N GLU A 352 4.84 27.10 12.54
CA GLU A 352 5.60 25.87 12.26
C GLU A 352 7.03 26.20 11.81
N ILE A 353 7.17 26.97 10.74
CA ILE A 353 8.48 27.38 10.21
C ILE A 353 9.22 28.27 11.21
N VAL A 354 8.51 29.24 11.79
CA VAL A 354 9.10 30.20 12.73
C VAL A 354 9.57 29.51 14.02
N GLY A 355 8.80 28.55 14.53
CA GLY A 355 9.15 27.79 15.73
C GLY A 355 10.41 26.95 15.54
N GLU A 356 10.52 26.23 14.42
CA GLU A 356 11.69 25.41 14.11
C GLU A 356 12.95 26.25 13.88
N PHE A 357 12.82 27.37 13.17
CA PHE A 357 13.93 28.30 13.00
C PHE A 357 14.42 28.85 14.35
N ALA A 358 13.49 29.26 15.22
CA ALA A 358 13.80 29.75 16.56
C ALA A 358 14.47 28.69 17.45
N ALA A 359 14.01 27.44 17.38
CA ALA A 359 14.61 26.32 18.09
C ALA A 359 16.06 26.11 17.65
N GLY A 360 16.31 26.11 16.33
CA GLY A 360 17.65 26.02 15.76
C GLY A 360 18.59 27.13 16.23
N LEU A 361 18.12 28.39 16.21
CA LEU A 361 18.90 29.54 16.69
C LEU A 361 19.30 29.37 18.17
N ARG A 362 18.35 28.98 19.03
CA ARG A 362 18.59 28.80 20.47
C ARG A 362 19.57 27.67 20.76
N THR A 363 19.43 26.54 20.09
CA THR A 363 20.36 25.40 20.22
C THR A 363 21.80 25.80 19.89
N LEU A 364 22.00 26.77 19.00
CA LEU A 364 23.32 27.26 18.60
C LEU A 364 23.75 28.57 19.28
N GLY A 365 22.93 29.13 20.19
CA GLY A 365 23.20 30.40 20.85
C GLY A 365 23.24 31.60 19.89
N ILE A 366 22.47 31.58 18.81
CA ILE A 366 22.35 32.68 17.83
C ILE A 366 21.14 33.54 18.20
N THR A 367 21.30 34.86 18.17
CA THR A 367 20.22 35.81 18.48
C THR A 367 19.61 36.41 17.22
N CYS A 368 18.28 36.60 17.19
CA CYS A 368 17.59 37.33 16.13
C CYS A 368 16.54 38.27 16.76
N PRO A 369 16.88 39.57 17.00
CA PRO A 369 16.04 40.47 17.78
C PRO A 369 14.61 40.70 17.26
N SER A 370 14.41 40.71 15.93
CA SER A 370 13.07 40.82 15.34
C SER A 370 12.21 39.59 15.65
N LEU A 371 12.79 38.39 15.54
CA LEU A 371 12.13 37.13 15.84
C LEU A 371 11.79 37.02 17.32
N ASP A 372 12.71 37.39 18.21
CA ASP A 372 12.48 37.36 19.66
C ASP A 372 11.31 38.29 20.05
N ARG A 373 11.25 39.49 19.47
CA ARG A 373 10.12 40.41 19.65
C ARG A 373 8.81 39.83 19.12
N PHE A 374 8.83 39.21 17.94
CA PHE A 374 7.65 38.57 17.36
C PHE A 374 7.14 37.43 18.24
N LEU A 375 8.02 36.50 18.63
CA LEU A 375 7.69 35.36 19.48
C LEU A 375 7.19 35.79 20.87
N LYS A 376 7.77 36.85 21.44
CA LYS A 376 7.31 37.42 22.70
C LYS A 376 5.88 37.97 22.56
N ALA A 377 5.62 38.75 21.52
CA ALA A 377 4.28 39.28 21.25
C ALA A 377 3.23 38.17 21.05
N ILE A 378 3.56 37.13 20.29
CA ILE A 378 2.67 35.96 20.11
C ILE A 378 2.43 35.21 21.43
N SER A 379 3.48 35.01 22.23
CA SER A 379 3.34 34.35 23.54
C SER A 379 2.46 35.17 24.49
N ASP A 380 2.60 36.50 24.51
CA ASP A 380 1.78 37.38 25.34
C ASP A 380 0.30 37.33 24.92
N ILE A 381 0.03 37.32 23.60
CA ILE A 381 -1.32 37.13 23.06
C ILE A 381 -1.89 35.78 23.52
N ILE A 382 -1.18 34.68 23.28
CA ILE A 382 -1.64 33.32 23.63
C ILE A 382 -1.84 33.17 25.14
N SER A 383 -0.97 33.77 25.95
CA SER A 383 -1.07 33.77 27.40
C SER A 383 -2.33 34.47 27.90
N SER A 384 -2.88 35.42 27.14
CA SER A 384 -4.13 36.10 27.46
C SER A 384 -5.39 35.32 27.05
N LEU A 385 -5.28 34.32 26.17
CA LEU A 385 -6.42 33.53 25.70
C LEU A 385 -6.90 32.56 26.78
N THR A 386 -8.20 32.30 26.85
CA THR A 386 -8.74 31.25 27.74
C THR A 386 -8.58 29.86 27.14
N GLU A 387 -8.71 29.76 25.82
CA GLU A 387 -8.58 28.53 25.04
C GLU A 387 -8.01 28.84 23.65
N VAL A 388 -7.38 27.86 23.02
CA VAL A 388 -7.01 27.94 21.60
C VAL A 388 -7.81 26.95 20.76
N PRO A 389 -8.08 27.25 19.48
CA PRO A 389 -8.63 26.26 18.57
C PRO A 389 -7.72 25.02 18.50
N PRO A 390 -8.26 23.80 18.38
CA PRO A 390 -7.42 22.59 18.43
C PRO A 390 -6.34 22.52 17.34
N GLN A 391 -6.59 23.11 16.17
CA GLN A 391 -5.58 23.25 15.10
C GLN A 391 -4.36 24.10 15.51
N ALA A 392 -4.45 24.91 16.57
CA ALA A 392 -3.35 25.71 17.10
C ALA A 392 -2.58 25.01 18.23
N ALA A 393 -3.01 23.83 18.70
CA ALA A 393 -2.40 23.13 19.83
C ALA A 393 -0.91 22.83 19.59
N ALA A 394 -0.54 22.38 18.39
CA ALA A 394 0.85 22.14 18.01
C ALA A 394 1.72 23.40 18.15
N ASN A 395 1.19 24.57 17.81
CA ASN A 395 1.92 25.85 17.94
C ASN A 395 2.12 26.26 19.40
N VAL A 396 1.14 25.99 20.26
CA VAL A 396 1.25 26.21 21.71
C VAL A 396 2.33 25.30 22.31
N HIS A 397 2.38 24.03 21.91
CA HIS A 397 3.44 23.12 22.34
C HIS A 397 4.83 23.56 21.85
N ARG A 398 4.96 24.06 20.61
CA ARG A 398 6.23 24.64 20.13
C ARG A 398 6.68 25.84 20.98
N LEU A 399 5.78 26.77 21.32
CA LEU A 399 6.12 27.89 22.21
C LEU A 399 6.57 27.42 23.60
N THR A 400 5.99 26.32 24.09
CA THR A 400 6.39 25.68 25.34
C THR A 400 7.79 25.06 25.24
N GLY A 401 8.10 24.36 24.14
CA GLY A 401 9.43 23.82 23.86
C GLY A 401 10.49 24.93 23.70
N LEU A 402 10.07 26.10 23.23
CA LEU A 402 10.87 27.32 23.23
C LEU A 402 10.89 28.03 24.61
N GLY A 403 10.33 27.49 25.68
CA GLY A 403 10.30 28.13 27.00
C GLY A 403 9.64 29.53 27.01
N LEU A 404 8.79 29.83 26.03
CA LEU A 404 8.05 31.08 25.94
C LEU A 404 6.71 31.02 26.65
N LEU A 405 6.21 29.80 26.90
CA LEU A 405 4.95 29.52 27.58
C LEU A 405 5.16 28.42 28.62
N ALA A 406 4.52 28.54 29.78
CA ALA A 406 4.60 27.53 30.83
C ALA A 406 3.83 26.24 30.41
N PRO A 407 4.34 25.04 30.70
CA PRO A 407 3.67 23.78 30.36
C PRO A 407 2.24 23.66 30.88
N GLU A 408 1.98 24.12 32.10
CA GLU A 408 0.65 24.09 32.73
C GLU A 408 -0.34 24.96 31.95
N ARG A 409 0.15 26.10 31.46
CA ARG A 409 -0.65 27.02 30.65
C ARG A 409 -0.95 26.40 29.28
N ALA A 410 0.01 25.73 28.66
CA ALA A 410 -0.18 25.02 27.42
C ALA A 410 -1.26 23.93 27.54
N THR A 411 -1.18 23.09 28.58
CA THR A 411 -2.19 22.06 28.87
C THR A 411 -3.58 22.66 29.08
N ALA A 412 -3.69 23.77 29.81
CA ALA A 412 -4.96 24.46 30.01
C ALA A 412 -5.57 24.97 28.69
N LEU A 413 -4.74 25.48 27.78
CA LEU A 413 -5.18 26.00 26.49
C LEU A 413 -5.61 24.91 25.49
N THR A 414 -5.02 23.70 25.59
CA THR A 414 -5.22 22.60 24.63
C THR A 414 -6.14 21.47 25.13
N ALA A 415 -6.78 21.64 26.28
CA ALA A 415 -7.59 20.58 26.93
C ALA A 415 -8.83 20.10 26.12
N ARG A 416 -9.24 20.79 25.05
CA ARG A 416 -10.34 20.32 24.18
C ARG A 416 -9.87 19.24 23.22
N LYS A 417 -10.67 18.17 23.08
CA LYS A 417 -10.47 17.14 22.06
C LYS A 417 -10.39 17.76 20.67
N THR A 418 -9.30 17.47 19.97
CA THR A 418 -9.09 17.83 18.57
C THR A 418 -10.23 17.26 17.73
N PRO A 419 -10.80 18.03 16.78
CA PRO A 419 -11.66 17.46 15.74
C PRO A 419 -10.93 16.29 15.09
N GLN A 420 -11.68 15.25 14.77
CA GLN A 420 -11.16 14.06 14.15
C GLN A 420 -10.41 14.46 12.86
N SER A 421 -9.09 14.35 12.86
CA SER A 421 -8.33 14.33 11.62
C SER A 421 -8.82 13.16 10.77
N ASN A 422 -8.57 13.21 9.47
CA ASN A 422 -8.75 12.03 8.61
C ASN A 422 -8.12 10.81 9.30
N SER A 423 -8.75 9.64 9.14
CA SER A 423 -8.16 8.42 9.68
C SER A 423 -6.80 8.18 9.01
N PRO A 424 -5.83 7.55 9.70
CA PRO A 424 -4.55 7.20 9.10
C PRO A 424 -4.70 6.41 7.80
N GLU A 425 -5.72 5.55 7.71
CA GLU A 425 -6.07 4.77 6.51
C GLU A 425 -6.45 5.67 5.33
N GLN A 426 -7.26 6.71 5.58
CA GLN A 426 -7.64 7.69 4.55
C GLN A 426 -6.42 8.44 4.02
N ASN A 427 -5.52 8.88 4.92
CA ASN A 427 -4.28 9.54 4.52
C ASN A 427 -3.36 8.59 3.74
N ALA A 428 -3.18 7.36 4.22
CA ALA A 428 -2.40 6.31 3.55
C ALA A 428 -2.91 6.02 2.11
N SER A 429 -4.22 6.07 1.90
CA SER A 429 -4.84 5.82 0.59
C SER A 429 -4.46 6.83 -0.49
N LEU A 430 -3.98 8.02 -0.10
CA LEU A 430 -3.54 9.06 -1.04
C LEU A 430 -2.19 8.74 -1.67
N LEU A 431 -1.33 7.97 -0.99
CA LEU A 431 0.07 7.75 -1.38
C LEU A 431 0.24 7.21 -2.81
N PRO A 432 -0.49 6.16 -3.26
CA PRO A 432 -0.34 5.65 -4.63
C PRO A 432 -0.62 6.69 -5.70
N GLY A 433 -1.64 7.53 -5.49
CA GLY A 433 -1.98 8.63 -6.39
C GLY A 433 -0.89 9.71 -6.43
N LEU A 434 -0.41 10.12 -5.25
CA LEU A 434 0.63 11.14 -5.13
C LEU A 434 1.97 10.69 -5.71
N ILE A 435 2.33 9.41 -5.54
CA ILE A 435 3.53 8.80 -6.14
C ILE A 435 3.42 8.81 -7.66
N LYS A 436 2.26 8.45 -8.21
CA LYS A 436 2.01 8.48 -9.66
C LYS A 436 2.15 9.89 -10.24
N THR A 437 1.73 10.92 -9.50
CA THR A 437 1.87 12.34 -9.92
C THR A 437 3.21 12.96 -9.52
N TYR A 438 4.09 12.21 -8.86
CA TYR A 438 5.40 12.65 -8.38
C TYR A 438 5.33 13.89 -7.45
N ASP A 439 4.31 13.96 -6.59
CA ASP A 439 4.10 15.09 -5.66
C ASP A 439 4.82 14.84 -4.33
N LEU A 440 6.15 15.03 -4.34
CA LEU A 440 7.00 14.69 -3.20
C LEU A 440 6.67 15.46 -1.91
N SER A 441 6.26 16.72 -2.01
CA SER A 441 5.85 17.51 -0.83
C SER A 441 4.60 16.94 -0.18
N ARG A 442 3.59 16.58 -0.96
CA ARG A 442 2.37 15.98 -0.39
C ARG A 442 2.62 14.58 0.15
N ILE A 443 3.49 13.78 -0.49
CA ILE A 443 3.91 12.48 0.05
C ILE A 443 4.58 12.67 1.42
N ALA A 444 5.52 13.61 1.54
CA ALA A 444 6.18 13.92 2.79
C ALA A 444 5.20 14.38 3.89
N SER A 445 4.20 15.20 3.53
CA SER A 445 3.13 15.60 4.46
C SER A 445 2.33 14.38 4.95
N VAL A 446 1.92 13.48 4.05
CA VAL A 446 1.18 12.27 4.42
C VAL A 446 2.03 11.36 5.33
N VAL A 447 3.32 11.20 5.03
CA VAL A 447 4.25 10.44 5.90
C VAL A 447 4.28 11.02 7.30
N ARG A 448 4.42 12.35 7.43
CA ARG A 448 4.41 13.02 8.73
C ARG A 448 3.09 12.79 9.47
N ASP A 449 1.95 12.95 8.80
CA ASP A 449 0.63 12.75 9.40
C ASP A 449 0.44 11.31 9.88
N LEU A 450 0.94 10.31 9.13
CA LEU A 450 0.94 8.91 9.53
C LEU A 450 1.83 8.68 10.77
N VAL A 451 3.04 9.23 10.79
CA VAL A 451 3.96 9.13 11.93
C VAL A 451 3.32 9.73 13.19
N THR A 452 2.77 10.94 13.10
CA THR A 452 2.06 11.59 14.22
C THR A 452 0.85 10.79 14.70
N ALA A 453 0.19 10.05 13.83
CA ALA A 453 -0.93 9.17 14.18
C ALA A 453 -0.49 7.78 14.71
N GLY A 454 0.80 7.57 14.98
CA GLY A 454 1.34 6.32 15.51
C GLY A 454 1.58 5.23 14.46
N TRP A 455 1.51 5.57 13.17
CA TRP A 455 1.76 4.65 12.05
C TRP A 455 3.21 4.71 11.55
N GLY A 456 4.15 5.22 12.36
CA GLY A 456 5.57 5.33 11.97
C GLY A 456 6.17 3.97 11.57
N GLU A 457 5.83 2.93 12.33
CA GLU A 457 6.29 1.56 12.07
C GLU A 457 5.37 0.76 11.13
N HIS A 458 4.28 1.35 10.65
CA HIS A 458 3.38 0.65 9.72
C HIS A 458 4.03 0.48 8.35
N ARG A 459 3.87 -0.69 7.72
CA ARG A 459 4.51 -1.02 6.42
C ARG A 459 4.30 0.03 5.34
N ILE A 460 3.10 0.60 5.24
CA ILE A 460 2.78 1.69 4.28
C ILE A 460 3.70 2.90 4.48
N THR A 461 3.92 3.31 5.73
CA THR A 461 4.80 4.42 6.08
C THR A 461 6.24 4.08 5.76
N ARG A 462 6.71 2.88 6.11
CA ARG A 462 8.08 2.43 5.80
C ARG A 462 8.35 2.43 4.29
N ASP A 463 7.40 1.95 3.50
CA ASP A 463 7.49 1.93 2.05
C ASP A 463 7.42 3.34 1.44
N ALA A 464 6.61 4.24 2.00
CA ALA A 464 6.60 5.65 1.57
C ALA A 464 7.94 6.35 1.89
N VAL A 465 8.51 6.11 3.08
CA VAL A 465 9.83 6.62 3.48
C VAL A 465 10.92 6.07 2.58
N ALA A 466 10.89 4.78 2.27
CA ALA A 466 11.82 4.17 1.32
C ALA A 466 11.70 4.79 -0.08
N PHE A 467 10.48 5.07 -0.55
CA PHE A 467 10.26 5.78 -1.81
C PHE A 467 10.88 7.18 -1.80
N LEU A 468 10.60 7.99 -0.76
CA LEU A 468 11.16 9.34 -0.60
C LEU A 468 12.69 9.31 -0.57
N THR A 469 13.26 8.40 0.22
CA THR A 469 14.71 8.23 0.37
C THR A 469 15.39 7.89 -0.96
N ALA A 470 14.76 7.03 -1.76
CA ALA A 470 15.24 6.68 -3.10
C ALA A 470 15.17 7.85 -4.11
N GLN A 471 14.52 8.96 -3.78
CA GLN A 471 14.51 10.17 -4.62
C GLN A 471 15.70 11.10 -4.37
N GLN A 472 16.61 10.78 -3.45
CA GLN A 472 17.77 11.63 -3.19
C GLN A 472 18.77 11.57 -4.35
N ASN A 473 19.12 12.73 -4.89
CA ASN A 473 20.11 12.85 -5.95
C ASN A 473 21.54 12.94 -5.37
N PRO A 474 22.59 12.80 -6.22
CA PRO A 474 23.99 12.84 -5.76
C PRO A 474 24.41 14.14 -5.06
N ASN A 475 23.70 15.25 -5.27
CA ASN A 475 24.00 16.54 -4.64
C ASN A 475 23.36 16.68 -3.25
N GLY A 476 22.57 15.69 -2.81
CA GLY A 476 21.88 15.68 -1.52
C GLY A 476 20.43 16.16 -1.56
N ALA A 477 19.99 16.81 -2.64
CA ALA A 477 18.60 17.26 -2.80
C ALA A 477 17.67 16.09 -3.13
N PHE A 478 16.37 16.27 -2.92
CA PHE A 478 15.36 15.28 -3.30
C PHE A 478 14.61 15.66 -4.59
N GLY A 479 14.40 14.65 -5.42
CA GLY A 479 13.53 14.67 -6.57
C GLY A 479 14.17 15.16 -7.88
N TYR A 480 13.46 14.86 -8.97
CA TYR A 480 13.85 15.18 -10.34
C TYR A 480 12.71 15.93 -11.04
N PRO A 481 12.57 17.26 -10.83
CA PRO A 481 11.45 17.99 -11.43
C PRO A 481 11.54 17.99 -12.95
N ALA A 482 10.46 17.51 -13.60
CA ALA A 482 10.32 17.53 -15.05
C ALA A 482 9.96 18.95 -15.56
N ARG A 483 10.90 19.89 -15.39
CA ARG A 483 10.77 21.30 -15.80
C ARG A 483 12.03 21.75 -16.51
N ASP A 484 11.91 22.39 -17.67
CA ASP A 484 13.05 22.88 -18.44
C ASP A 484 13.65 24.17 -17.86
N ASP A 485 12.82 25.02 -17.27
CA ASP A 485 13.26 26.24 -16.58
C ASP A 485 14.03 25.92 -15.30
N LEU A 486 15.31 26.31 -15.25
CA LEU A 486 16.20 26.07 -14.12
C LEU A 486 15.68 26.70 -12.83
N ALA A 487 15.19 27.93 -12.87
CA ALA A 487 14.72 28.62 -11.66
C ALA A 487 13.48 27.92 -11.05
N THR A 488 12.57 27.43 -11.87
CA THR A 488 11.40 26.65 -11.43
C THR A 488 11.83 25.28 -10.90
N ARG A 489 12.81 24.64 -11.55
CA ARG A 489 13.37 23.36 -11.10
C ARG A 489 14.02 23.50 -9.72
N ASP A 490 14.84 24.54 -9.53
CA ASP A 490 15.53 24.82 -8.27
C ASP A 490 14.53 25.10 -7.14
N ARG A 491 13.51 25.92 -7.39
CA ARG A 491 12.43 26.16 -6.41
C ARG A 491 11.67 24.89 -6.04
N ALA A 492 11.38 24.03 -7.02
CA ALA A 492 10.70 22.76 -6.78
C ALA A 492 11.57 21.82 -5.93
N GLN A 493 12.86 21.67 -6.27
CA GLN A 493 13.80 20.85 -5.49
C GLN A 493 13.97 21.38 -4.07
N LEU A 494 14.03 22.70 -3.88
CA LEU A 494 14.12 23.31 -2.56
C LEU A 494 12.90 22.95 -1.71
N SER A 495 11.69 23.15 -2.26
CA SER A 495 10.44 22.84 -1.58
C SER A 495 10.29 21.35 -1.24
N TRP A 496 10.63 20.47 -2.18
CA TRP A 496 10.59 19.02 -1.96
C TRP A 496 11.60 18.57 -0.91
N THR A 497 12.84 19.03 -1.02
CA THR A 497 13.91 18.67 -0.08
C THR A 497 13.57 19.12 1.34
N GLN A 498 13.07 20.35 1.49
CA GLN A 498 12.58 20.86 2.76
C GLN A 498 11.48 19.95 3.35
N SER A 499 10.44 19.67 2.55
CA SER A 499 9.30 18.87 3.00
C SER A 499 9.72 17.46 3.45
N ILE A 500 10.62 16.82 2.68
CA ILE A 500 11.12 15.49 2.97
C ILE A 500 12.01 15.49 4.21
N VAL A 501 12.94 16.44 4.35
CA VAL A 501 13.77 16.53 5.56
C VAL A 501 12.90 16.68 6.81
N THR A 502 11.85 17.51 6.77
CA THR A 502 10.92 17.63 7.89
C THR A 502 10.20 16.32 8.20
N ALA A 503 9.71 15.60 7.19
CA ALA A 503 9.02 14.32 7.40
C ALA A 503 9.95 13.22 7.95
N LEU A 504 11.19 13.15 7.47
CA LEU A 504 12.18 12.17 7.92
C LEU A 504 12.69 12.49 9.35
N ALA A 505 12.84 13.77 9.69
CA ALA A 505 13.20 14.20 11.03
C ALA A 505 12.13 13.86 12.07
N GLU A 506 10.84 13.99 11.70
CA GLU A 506 9.72 13.59 12.56
C GLU A 506 9.81 12.11 12.95
N LEU A 507 10.11 11.25 11.99
CA LEU A 507 10.25 9.81 12.23
C LEU A 507 11.43 9.50 13.18
N GLY A 508 12.54 10.24 13.08
CA GLY A 508 13.69 10.09 13.97
C GLY A 508 13.33 10.36 15.44
N ASN A 509 12.53 11.40 15.69
CA ASN A 509 12.10 11.79 17.04
C ASN A 509 11.15 10.78 17.69
N PHE A 510 10.45 9.95 16.91
CA PHE A 510 9.58 8.90 17.44
C PHE A 510 10.34 7.66 17.92
N ASN A 511 11.55 7.45 17.42
CA ASN A 511 12.37 6.27 17.70
C ASN A 511 13.43 6.49 18.78
N SER A 512 13.61 7.73 19.26
CA SER A 512 14.47 8.10 20.40
C SER A 512 13.65 8.31 21.66
#